data_AF-A0A7X9C2I8-F1
#
_entry.id   AF-A0A7X9C2I8-F1
#
_cell.length_a   1.000
_cell.length_b   1.000
_cell.length_c   1.000
_cell.angle_alpha   90.00
_cell.angle_beta   90.00
_cell.angle_gamma   90.00
#
_symmetry.space_group_name_H-M   'P 1'
#
loop_
_entity.id
_entity.type
_entity.pdbx_description
1 polymer ?
#
loop_
_entity_poly.entity_id
_entity_poly.type
_entity_poly.pdbx_seq_one_letter_code
_entity_poly.pdbx_strand_id
1 'polypeptide(L)'
;MKYFDDFKRNARYWNIIKDLNNYYVRHNGNIVGCRNAFIHIMATFLKKVGNSLDEAIDFIEPYCTVDFYDEAVTTITKIYNKDKQYNYNNDKIASLLYFTDMDYAQSYCCYNDSKRLERKREANRRAKDKQYKEARQKRKAKRDNICTFIKENPTMPTKDIAIIFDVSTRTIQRIKKQLKESQ
;
A
#
# COMPACT_ATOMS: atom_id res chain seq x y z
N MET A 1 -23.06 -6.79 14.22
CA MET A 1 -22.07 -6.12 13.33
C MET A 1 -21.35 -7.18 12.49
N LYS A 2 -20.84 -6.84 11.29
CA LYS A 2 -20.13 -7.79 10.39
C LYS A 2 -18.71 -7.28 10.10
N TYR A 3 -17.83 -8.18 9.67
CA TYR A 3 -16.48 -7.82 9.19
C TYR A 3 -16.57 -6.89 7.97
N PHE A 4 -15.62 -5.97 7.85
CA PHE A 4 -15.50 -5.07 6.71
C PHE A 4 -14.40 -5.53 5.77
N ASP A 5 -14.78 -5.94 4.56
CA ASP A 5 -13.84 -6.48 3.57
C ASP A 5 -13.59 -5.52 2.38
N ASP A 6 -14.44 -4.52 2.17
CA ASP A 6 -14.47 -3.69 0.94
C ASP A 6 -13.32 -2.67 0.83
N PHE A 7 -12.56 -2.66 -0.27
CA PHE A 7 -11.44 -1.72 -0.46
C PHE A 7 -11.90 -0.35 -0.99
N LYS A 8 -11.45 0.75 -0.36
CA LYS A 8 -11.74 2.15 -0.77
C LYS A 8 -10.47 2.99 -1.04
N ARG A 9 -10.63 4.10 -1.76
CA ARG A 9 -9.60 5.00 -2.35
C ARG A 9 -8.51 5.51 -1.39
N ASN A 10 -8.73 5.53 -0.07
CA ASN A 10 -7.72 5.88 0.94
C ASN A 10 -7.27 4.64 1.73
N ALA A 11 -6.46 3.79 1.10
CA ALA A 11 -6.15 2.44 1.58
C ALA A 11 -5.68 2.41 3.05
N ARG A 12 -4.84 3.35 3.50
CA ARG A 12 -4.33 3.32 4.88
C ARG A 12 -5.42 3.59 5.93
N TYR A 13 -6.09 4.74 5.83
CA TYR A 13 -7.05 5.15 6.87
C TYR A 13 -8.28 4.25 6.88
N TRP A 14 -8.75 3.82 5.70
CA TRP A 14 -9.79 2.80 5.63
C TRP A 14 -9.36 1.46 6.21
N ASN A 15 -8.11 1.02 5.99
CA ASN A 15 -7.62 -0.19 6.65
C ASN A 15 -7.59 -0.06 8.18
N ILE A 16 -7.34 1.13 8.73
CA ILE A 16 -7.39 1.35 10.18
C ILE A 16 -8.83 1.24 10.67
N ILE A 17 -9.78 1.91 10.00
CA ILE A 17 -11.21 1.83 10.31
C ILE A 17 -11.70 0.36 10.25
N LYS A 18 -11.28 -0.39 9.22
CA LYS A 18 -11.55 -1.83 9.12
C LYS A 18 -10.96 -2.61 10.27
N ASP A 19 -9.69 -2.36 10.61
CA ASP A 19 -9.03 -3.04 11.73
C ASP A 19 -9.76 -2.78 13.04
N LEU A 20 -10.28 -1.56 13.26
CA LEU A 20 -11.09 -1.20 14.42
C LEU A 20 -12.45 -1.91 14.41
N ASN A 21 -13.17 -1.91 13.28
CA ASN A 21 -14.43 -2.66 13.16
C ASN A 21 -14.20 -4.16 13.44
N ASN A 22 -13.18 -4.74 12.82
CA ASN A 22 -12.90 -6.16 12.94
C ASN A 22 -12.38 -6.51 14.34
N TYR A 23 -11.65 -5.61 15.00
CA TYR A 23 -11.34 -5.71 16.42
C TYR A 23 -12.62 -5.77 17.25
N TYR A 24 -13.55 -4.83 17.06
CA TYR A 24 -14.83 -4.85 17.77
C TYR A 24 -15.59 -6.17 17.59
N VAL A 25 -15.66 -6.66 16.35
CA VAL A 25 -16.32 -7.94 16.04
C VAL A 25 -15.61 -9.13 16.69
N ARG A 26 -14.26 -9.20 16.65
CA ARG A 26 -13.49 -10.28 17.28
C ARG A 26 -13.68 -10.34 18.78
N HIS A 27 -13.78 -9.18 19.42
CA HIS A 27 -14.00 -9.06 20.85
C HIS A 27 -15.49 -9.13 21.22
N ASN A 28 -16.37 -9.54 20.30
CA ASN A 28 -17.83 -9.67 20.52
C ASN A 28 -18.47 -8.38 21.08
N GLY A 29 -17.99 -7.22 20.63
CA GLY A 29 -18.43 -5.92 21.11
C GLY A 29 -17.89 -5.51 22.50
N ASN A 30 -17.09 -6.36 23.13
CA ASN A 30 -16.56 -6.14 24.46
C ASN A 30 -15.29 -5.27 24.44
N ILE A 31 -15.46 -3.94 24.35
CA ILE A 31 -14.34 -2.96 24.40
C ILE A 31 -14.11 -2.40 25.82
N VAL A 32 -14.20 -3.27 26.83
CA VAL A 32 -14.10 -2.84 28.23
C VAL A 32 -12.70 -2.30 28.53
N GLY A 33 -12.65 -1.13 29.19
CA GLY A 33 -11.41 -0.46 29.57
C GLY A 33 -10.77 0.39 28.47
N CYS A 34 -11.20 0.28 27.21
CA CYS A 34 -10.68 1.10 26.11
C CYS A 34 -11.76 1.74 25.20
N ARG A 35 -13.06 1.65 25.55
CA ARG A 35 -14.19 2.22 24.77
C ARG A 35 -13.97 3.68 24.32
N ASN A 36 -13.49 4.55 25.21
CA ASN A 36 -13.21 5.95 24.88
C ASN A 36 -12.05 6.10 23.89
N ALA A 37 -10.97 5.33 24.10
CA ALA A 37 -9.84 5.33 23.18
C ALA A 37 -10.27 4.80 21.80
N PHE A 38 -11.11 3.76 21.78
CA PHE A 38 -11.66 3.19 20.54
C PHE A 38 -12.46 4.23 19.75
N ILE A 39 -13.45 4.87 20.37
CA ILE A 39 -14.25 5.91 19.71
C ILE A 39 -13.39 7.08 19.25
N HIS A 40 -12.46 7.53 20.10
CA HIS A 40 -11.58 8.64 19.75
C HIS A 40 -10.70 8.32 18.53
N ILE A 41 -10.13 7.11 18.48
CA ILE A 41 -9.32 6.67 17.33
C ILE A 41 -10.22 6.54 16.09
N MET A 42 -11.38 5.89 16.19
CA MET A 42 -12.33 5.71 15.08
C MET A 42 -12.72 7.06 14.47
N ALA A 43 -13.17 8.00 15.29
CA ALA A 43 -13.58 9.34 14.88
C ALA A 43 -12.44 10.15 14.25
N THR A 44 -11.21 10.00 14.77
CA THR A 44 -10.04 10.63 14.16
C THR A 44 -9.82 10.16 12.73
N PHE A 45 -9.98 8.86 12.44
CA PHE A 45 -9.78 8.33 11.10
C PHE A 45 -10.97 8.57 10.17
N LEU A 46 -12.20 8.57 10.68
CA LEU A 46 -13.40 9.00 9.94
C LEU A 46 -13.25 10.44 9.43
N LYS A 47 -12.82 11.36 10.30
CA LYS A 47 -12.51 12.74 9.91
C LYS A 47 -11.44 12.81 8.82
N LYS A 48 -10.39 11.99 8.92
CA LYS A 48 -9.28 11.95 7.93
C LYS A 48 -9.69 11.39 6.58
N VAL A 49 -10.68 10.49 6.52
CA VAL A 49 -11.20 10.00 5.23
C VAL A 49 -12.24 10.94 4.62
N GLY A 50 -12.62 12.01 5.34
CA GLY A 50 -13.49 13.07 4.86
C GLY A 50 -14.96 12.93 5.24
N ASN A 51 -15.31 12.02 6.16
CA ASN A 51 -16.68 11.93 6.66
C ASN A 51 -17.07 13.21 7.42
N SER A 52 -18.32 13.64 7.28
CA SER A 52 -18.91 14.71 8.08
C SER A 52 -19.07 14.29 9.55
N LEU A 53 -19.42 15.25 10.43
CA LEU A 53 -19.70 14.94 11.84
C LEU A 53 -20.90 14.00 11.95
N ASP A 54 -21.99 14.30 11.23
CA ASP A 54 -23.22 13.50 11.26
C ASP A 54 -22.96 12.08 10.76
N GLU A 55 -22.24 11.94 9.64
CA GLU A 55 -21.85 10.63 9.10
C GLU A 55 -20.99 9.84 10.07
N ALA A 56 -20.16 10.51 10.89
CA ALA A 56 -19.35 9.83 11.90
C ALA A 56 -20.17 9.41 13.12
N ILE A 57 -21.15 10.21 13.54
CA ILE A 57 -22.09 9.86 14.61
C ILE A 57 -22.94 8.64 14.19
N ASP A 58 -23.49 8.64 12.98
CA ASP A 58 -24.23 7.49 12.45
C ASP A 58 -23.34 6.25 12.36
N PHE A 59 -22.08 6.42 11.96
CA PHE A 59 -21.15 5.31 11.83
C PHE A 59 -20.81 4.65 13.18
N ILE A 60 -20.66 5.42 14.26
CA ILE A 60 -20.22 4.89 15.56
C ILE A 60 -21.36 4.31 16.41
N GLU A 61 -22.62 4.60 16.07
CA GLU A 61 -23.79 4.16 16.82
C GLU A 61 -23.75 2.67 17.17
N PRO A 62 -23.44 1.73 16.25
CA PRO A 62 -23.48 0.31 16.57
C PRO A 62 -22.33 -0.18 17.49
N TYR A 63 -21.36 0.69 17.80
CA TYR A 63 -20.25 0.41 18.72
C TYR A 63 -20.52 0.90 20.15
N CYS A 64 -21.65 1.58 20.36
CA CYS A 64 -21.98 2.21 21.63
C CYS A 64 -23.09 1.44 22.35
N THR A 65 -22.96 1.32 23.66
CA THR A 65 -24.06 0.95 24.54
C THR A 65 -24.90 2.18 24.88
N VAL A 66 -26.14 1.97 25.32
CA VAL A 66 -27.08 3.06 25.64
C VAL A 66 -26.49 4.02 26.68
N ASP A 67 -25.80 3.50 27.69
CA ASP A 67 -25.15 4.27 28.75
C ASP A 67 -23.88 5.03 28.31
N PHE A 68 -23.36 4.71 27.12
CA PHE A 68 -22.10 5.26 26.61
C PHE A 68 -22.29 6.20 25.41
N TYR A 69 -23.44 6.13 24.73
CA TYR A 69 -23.67 6.85 23.49
C TYR A 69 -23.44 8.37 23.61
N ASP A 70 -23.98 9.02 24.64
CA ASP A 70 -23.83 10.46 24.84
C ASP A 70 -22.36 10.88 25.08
N GLU A 71 -21.61 10.05 25.82
CA GLU A 71 -20.17 10.24 26.05
C GLU A 71 -19.38 10.10 24.75
N ALA A 72 -19.75 9.11 23.93
CA ALA A 72 -19.16 8.88 22.62
C ALA A 72 -19.43 10.07 21.67
N VAL A 73 -20.68 10.52 21.53
CA VAL A 73 -21.05 11.68 20.71
C VAL A 73 -20.28 12.92 21.14
N THR A 74 -20.23 13.20 22.45
CA THR A 74 -19.46 14.32 23.00
C THR A 74 -17.98 14.25 22.60
N THR A 75 -17.39 13.06 22.62
CA THR A 75 -15.99 12.84 22.22
C THR A 75 -15.78 13.12 20.73
N ILE A 76 -16.68 12.66 19.87
CA ILE A 76 -16.61 12.84 18.43
C ILE A 76 -16.75 14.31 18.06
N THR A 77 -17.75 15.00 18.61
CA THR A 77 -17.95 16.44 18.40
C THR A 77 -16.69 17.23 18.76
N LYS A 78 -16.03 16.90 19.88
CA LYS A 78 -14.76 17.53 20.27
C LYS A 78 -13.63 17.29 19.27
N ILE A 79 -13.55 16.11 18.65
CA ILE A 79 -12.53 15.79 17.63
C ILE A 79 -12.81 16.54 16.33
N TYR A 80 -14.07 16.64 15.94
CA TYR A 80 -14.50 17.32 14.72
C TYR A 80 -14.35 18.83 14.79
N ASN A 81 -14.64 19.43 15.94
CA ASN A 81 -14.50 20.88 16.16
C ASN A 81 -13.05 21.35 16.33
N LYS A 82 -12.08 20.43 16.49
CA LYS A 82 -10.67 20.79 16.58
C LYS A 82 -10.05 21.02 15.19
N ASP A 83 -9.40 22.17 15.04
CA ASP A 83 -8.60 22.48 13.84
C ASP A 83 -7.38 21.56 13.70
N LYS A 84 -6.76 21.22 14.84
CA LYS A 84 -5.61 20.32 14.88
C LYS A 84 -6.06 18.86 14.83
N GLN A 85 -5.48 18.10 13.90
CA GLN A 85 -5.76 16.67 13.77
C GLN A 85 -4.87 15.84 14.71
N TYR A 86 -5.49 14.90 15.42
CA TYR A 86 -4.75 13.88 16.16
C TYR A 86 -4.00 12.95 15.20
N ASN A 87 -2.83 12.49 15.64
CA ASN A 87 -2.03 11.54 14.87
C ASN A 87 -1.78 10.28 15.69
N TYR A 88 -2.45 9.20 15.32
CA TYR A 88 -2.23 7.87 15.87
C TYR A 88 -1.35 7.08 14.92
N ASN A 89 -0.18 6.65 15.41
CA ASN A 89 0.59 5.62 14.74
C ASN A 89 0.06 4.24 15.14
N ASN A 90 0.48 3.21 14.41
CA ASN A 90 0.00 1.85 14.61
C ASN A 90 0.27 1.37 16.05
N ASP A 91 1.51 1.53 16.53
CA ASP A 91 1.93 1.03 17.84
C ASP A 91 1.12 1.68 18.98
N LYS A 92 0.77 2.96 18.85
CA LYS A 92 -0.07 3.67 19.82
C LYS A 92 -1.50 3.17 19.82
N ILE A 93 -2.07 2.86 18.65
CA ILE A 93 -3.42 2.28 18.56
C ILE A 93 -3.44 0.91 19.25
N ALA A 94 -2.49 0.05 18.91
CA ALA A 94 -2.40 -1.30 19.46
C ALA A 94 -2.21 -1.27 20.98
N SER A 95 -1.37 -0.36 21.49
CA SER A 95 -1.18 -0.13 22.92
C SER A 95 -2.43 0.36 23.63
N LEU A 96 -3.14 1.36 23.06
CA LEU A 96 -4.35 1.92 23.68
C LEU A 96 -5.54 0.96 23.69
N LEU A 97 -5.59 0.04 22.73
CA LEU A 97 -6.66 -0.94 22.58
C LEU A 97 -6.28 -2.32 23.12
N TYR A 98 -5.13 -2.46 23.78
CA TYR A 98 -4.65 -3.71 24.35
C TYR A 98 -4.67 -4.88 23.35
N PHE A 99 -4.15 -4.65 22.14
CA PHE A 99 -4.17 -5.66 21.08
C PHE A 99 -3.50 -6.96 21.53
N THR A 100 -4.20 -8.06 21.29
CA THR A 100 -3.67 -9.42 21.49
C THR A 100 -2.86 -9.87 20.27
N ASP A 101 -2.09 -10.96 20.39
CA ASP A 101 -1.39 -11.55 19.25
C ASP A 101 -2.32 -11.88 18.07
N MET A 102 -3.57 -12.25 18.36
CA MET A 102 -4.60 -12.49 17.35
C MET A 102 -4.95 -11.20 16.58
N ASP A 103 -5.07 -10.06 17.28
CA ASP A 103 -5.35 -8.77 16.66
C ASP A 103 -4.20 -8.30 15.77
N TYR A 104 -2.95 -8.50 16.22
CA TYR A 104 -1.78 -8.26 15.38
C TYR A 104 -1.75 -9.16 14.15
N ALA A 105 -2.14 -10.44 14.30
CA ALA A 105 -2.08 -11.41 13.24
C ALA A 105 -3.05 -11.08 12.10
N GLN A 106 -4.25 -10.59 12.42
CA GLN A 106 -5.35 -10.37 11.49
C GLN A 106 -5.51 -8.91 11.03
N SER A 107 -4.57 -8.02 11.38
CA SER A 107 -4.63 -6.62 10.97
C SER A 107 -4.23 -6.39 9.51
N TYR A 108 -5.02 -5.57 8.82
CA TYR A 108 -4.74 -5.04 7.48
C TYR A 108 -3.63 -3.99 7.50
N CYS A 109 -3.48 -3.22 8.58
CA CYS A 109 -2.50 -2.14 8.75
C CYS A 109 -1.09 -2.57 9.19
N CYS A 110 -0.84 -3.84 9.49
CA CYS A 110 0.45 -4.32 10.02
C CYS A 110 0.89 -3.57 11.29
N TYR A 111 0.19 -3.79 12.40
CA TYR A 111 0.60 -3.30 13.73
C TYR A 111 1.86 -3.99 14.28
N ASN A 112 2.34 -5.09 13.68
CA ASN A 112 3.57 -5.77 14.09
C ASN A 112 4.77 -5.32 13.24
N ASP A 113 5.87 -4.95 13.89
CA ASP A 113 7.14 -4.54 13.27
C ASP A 113 7.72 -5.59 12.32
N SER A 114 7.60 -6.88 12.62
CA SER A 114 8.11 -7.96 11.76
C SER A 114 7.34 -8.02 10.43
N LYS A 115 6.00 -8.01 10.50
CA LYS A 115 5.13 -7.98 9.30
C LYS A 115 5.28 -6.67 8.52
N ARG A 116 5.49 -5.54 9.20
CA ARG A 116 5.77 -4.24 8.57
C ARG A 116 7.08 -4.28 7.79
N LEU A 117 8.13 -4.86 8.37
CA LEU A 117 9.42 -5.04 7.72
C LEU A 117 9.35 -6.00 6.53
N GLU A 118 8.61 -7.11 6.66
CA GLU A 118 8.38 -8.07 5.58
C GLU A 118 7.63 -7.45 4.40
N ARG A 119 6.54 -6.70 4.63
CA ARG A 119 5.84 -5.99 3.54
C ARG A 119 6.74 -4.94 2.88
N LYS A 120 7.57 -4.23 3.65
CA LYS A 120 8.55 -3.28 3.09
C LYS A 120 9.56 -4.00 2.21
N ARG A 121 10.06 -5.16 2.65
CA ARG A 121 10.96 -6.02 1.87
C ARG A 121 10.30 -6.50 0.57
N GLU A 122 9.06 -6.98 0.66
CA GLU A 122 8.29 -7.47 -0.48
C GLU A 122 7.95 -6.34 -1.48
N ALA A 123 7.55 -5.17 -1.01
CA ALA A 123 7.32 -4.00 -1.86
C ALA A 123 8.61 -3.57 -2.59
N ASN A 124 9.74 -3.53 -1.87
CA ASN A 124 11.05 -3.25 -2.46
C ASN A 124 11.45 -4.31 -3.49
N ARG A 125 11.16 -5.59 -3.21
CA ARG A 125 11.39 -6.70 -4.16
C ARG A 125 10.58 -6.51 -5.44
N ARG A 126 9.27 -6.24 -5.32
CA ARG A 126 8.39 -5.98 -6.47
C ARG A 126 8.85 -4.76 -7.29
N ALA A 127 9.28 -3.69 -6.62
CA ALA A 127 9.80 -2.51 -7.29
C ALA A 127 11.07 -2.82 -8.08
N LYS A 128 12.01 -3.58 -7.49
CA LYS A 128 13.21 -4.06 -8.20
C LYS A 128 12.84 -4.97 -9.37
N ASP A 129 11.95 -5.95 -9.17
CA ASP A 129 11.52 -6.86 -10.23
C ASP A 129 10.89 -6.12 -11.41
N LYS A 130 10.10 -5.07 -11.13
CA LYS A 130 9.54 -4.18 -12.15
C LYS A 130 10.65 -3.44 -12.91
N GLN A 131 11.62 -2.84 -12.22
CA GLN A 131 12.76 -2.18 -12.85
C GLN A 131 13.57 -3.15 -13.72
N TYR A 132 13.82 -4.37 -13.25
CA TYR A 132 14.53 -5.40 -14.03
C TYR A 132 13.75 -5.81 -15.27
N LYS A 133 12.42 -5.98 -15.17
CA LYS A 133 11.55 -6.28 -16.32
C LYS A 133 11.58 -5.16 -17.36
N GLU A 134 11.44 -3.91 -16.93
CA GLU A 134 11.49 -2.74 -17.83
C GLU A 134 12.87 -2.62 -18.49
N ALA A 135 13.97 -2.79 -17.73
CA ALA A 135 15.32 -2.78 -18.29
C ALA A 135 15.54 -3.91 -19.31
N ARG A 136 15.00 -5.11 -19.04
CA ARG A 136 15.05 -6.25 -19.97
C ARG A 136 14.28 -5.95 -21.25
N GLN A 137 13.09 -5.37 -21.16
CA GLN A 137 12.30 -4.97 -22.32
C GLN A 137 13.02 -3.90 -23.15
N LYS A 138 13.58 -2.87 -22.52
CA LYS A 138 14.38 -1.84 -23.21
C LYS A 138 15.60 -2.43 -23.93
N ARG A 139 16.33 -3.34 -23.30
CA ARG A 139 17.47 -4.04 -23.93
C ARG A 139 17.04 -4.90 -25.11
N LYS A 140 15.89 -5.59 -25.00
CA LYS A 140 15.32 -6.38 -26.10
C LYS A 140 14.95 -5.47 -27.27
N ALA A 141 14.21 -4.39 -27.02
CA ALA A 141 13.83 -3.42 -28.07
C ALA A 141 15.07 -2.80 -28.75
N LYS A 142 16.09 -2.40 -27.99
CA LYS A 142 17.36 -1.89 -28.56
C LYS A 142 18.04 -2.94 -29.45
N ARG A 143 18.07 -4.20 -29.03
CA ARG A 143 18.63 -5.30 -29.83
C ARG A 143 17.82 -5.53 -31.11
N ASP A 144 16.49 -5.54 -31.01
CA ASP A 144 15.60 -5.77 -32.16
C ASP A 144 15.78 -4.65 -33.20
N ASN A 145 15.89 -3.39 -32.77
CA ASN A 145 16.20 -2.26 -33.65
C ASN A 145 17.56 -2.40 -34.36
N ILE A 146 18.60 -2.82 -33.63
CA ILE A 146 19.93 -3.09 -34.22
C ILE A 146 19.83 -4.21 -35.26
N CYS A 147 19.09 -5.29 -34.96
CA CYS A 147 18.90 -6.40 -35.88
C CYS A 147 18.21 -5.95 -37.18
N THR A 148 17.13 -5.16 -37.07
CA THR A 148 16.43 -4.60 -38.23
C THR A 148 17.36 -3.73 -39.07
N PHE A 149 18.08 -2.80 -38.42
CA PHE A 149 19.02 -1.92 -39.11
C PHE A 149 20.13 -2.67 -39.86
N ILE A 150 20.69 -3.72 -39.25
CA ILE A 150 21.72 -4.57 -39.89
C ILE A 150 21.16 -5.29 -41.12
N LYS A 151 19.90 -5.76 -41.07
CA LYS A 151 19.24 -6.41 -42.21
C LYS A 151 18.99 -5.44 -43.37
N GLU A 152 18.61 -4.21 -43.05
CA GLU A 152 18.38 -3.14 -44.04
C GLU A 152 19.70 -2.58 -44.62
N ASN A 153 20.81 -2.66 -43.87
CA ASN A 153 22.11 -2.09 -44.25
C ASN A 153 23.24 -3.14 -44.17
N PRO A 154 23.22 -4.20 -45.02
CA PRO A 154 24.11 -5.36 -44.87
C PRO A 154 25.60 -5.05 -45.07
N THR A 155 25.93 -4.03 -45.88
CA THR A 155 27.31 -3.64 -46.21
C THR A 155 27.93 -2.65 -45.22
N MET A 156 27.14 -2.09 -44.28
CA MET A 156 27.63 -1.04 -43.39
C MET A 156 28.71 -1.57 -42.42
N PRO A 157 29.84 -0.84 -42.24
CA PRO A 157 30.88 -1.22 -41.31
C PRO A 157 30.38 -1.33 -39.87
N THR A 158 30.89 -2.32 -39.15
CA THR A 158 30.54 -2.60 -37.74
C THR A 158 30.84 -1.39 -36.83
N LYS A 159 31.91 -0.63 -37.13
CA LYS A 159 32.27 0.56 -36.35
C LYS A 159 31.20 1.64 -36.43
N ASP A 160 30.62 1.86 -37.60
CA ASP A 160 29.63 2.92 -37.82
C ASP A 160 28.29 2.55 -37.15
N ILE A 161 27.87 1.29 -37.27
CA ILE A 161 26.69 0.78 -36.57
C ILE A 161 26.86 0.91 -35.04
N ALA A 162 28.07 0.63 -34.53
CA ALA A 162 28.38 0.73 -33.11
C ALA A 162 28.27 2.18 -32.60
N ILE A 163 28.69 3.16 -33.41
CA ILE A 163 28.55 4.59 -33.12
C ILE A 163 27.07 5.00 -33.12
N ILE A 164 26.30 4.64 -34.16
CA ILE A 164 24.88 4.99 -34.30
C ILE A 164 24.05 4.54 -33.09
N PHE A 165 24.30 3.31 -32.62
CA PHE A 165 23.52 2.71 -31.53
C PHE A 165 24.15 2.90 -30.15
N ASP A 166 25.28 3.60 -30.04
CA ASP A 166 26.05 3.76 -28.79
C ASP A 166 26.23 2.41 -28.06
N VAL A 167 26.96 1.51 -28.73
CA VAL A 167 27.31 0.18 -28.22
C VAL A 167 28.73 -0.20 -28.63
N SER A 168 29.32 -1.18 -27.95
CA SER A 168 30.63 -1.70 -28.36
C SER A 168 30.59 -2.37 -29.74
N THR A 169 31.68 -2.27 -30.50
CA THR A 169 31.86 -2.99 -31.77
C THR A 169 31.69 -4.50 -31.61
N ARG A 170 32.15 -5.06 -30.48
CA ARG A 170 31.97 -6.48 -30.12
C ARG A 170 30.50 -6.88 -30.02
N THR A 171 29.63 -5.99 -29.52
CA THR A 171 28.18 -6.22 -29.46
C THR A 171 27.60 -6.40 -30.86
N ILE A 172 27.97 -5.52 -31.80
CA ILE A 172 27.51 -5.58 -33.19
C ILE A 172 28.03 -6.85 -33.89
N GLN A 173 29.31 -7.19 -33.72
CA GLN A 173 29.88 -8.44 -34.27
C GLN A 173 29.12 -9.67 -33.80
N ARG A 174 28.81 -9.75 -32.50
CA ARG A 174 28.03 -10.86 -31.93
C ARG A 174 26.63 -10.93 -32.54
N ILE A 175 25.95 -9.80 -32.72
CA ILE A 175 24.62 -9.76 -33.33
C ILE A 175 24.68 -10.20 -34.79
N LYS A 176 25.64 -9.69 -35.58
CA LYS A 176 25.85 -10.12 -36.98
C LYS A 176 26.10 -11.63 -37.08
N LYS A 177 26.92 -12.19 -36.17
CA LYS A 177 27.18 -13.63 -36.10
C LYS A 177 25.89 -14.43 -35.84
N GLN A 178 25.12 -14.04 -34.83
CA GLN A 178 23.84 -14.69 -34.50
C GLN A 178 22.83 -14.64 -35.65
N LEU A 179 22.76 -13.51 -36.37
CA LEU A 179 21.87 -13.38 -37.52
C LEU A 179 22.25 -14.31 -38.67
N LYS A 180 23.56 -14.51 -38.92
CA LYS A 180 24.05 -15.45 -39.94
C LYS A 180 23.80 -16.91 -39.57
N GLU A 181 23.88 -17.26 -38.28
CA GLU A 181 23.61 -18.62 -37.78
C GLU A 181 22.11 -18.96 -37.72
N SER A 182 21.23 -17.94 -37.83
CA SER A 182 19.77 -18.11 -37.82
C SER A 182 19.14 -18.08 -39.23
N GLN A 183 19.96 -18.07 -40.28
CA GLN A 183 19.57 -18.15 -41.70
C GLN A 183 19.91 -19.54 -42.23
#